data_AF-A0A3D4F044-F1
#
_entry.id   AF-A0A3D4F044-F1
#
_cell.length_a   1.000
_cell.length_b   1.000
_cell.length_c   1.000
_cell.angle_alpha   90.00
_cell.angle_beta   90.00
_cell.angle_gamma   90.00
#
_symmetry.space_group_name_H-M   'P 1'
#
loop_
_entity.id
_entity.type
_entity.pdbx_description
1 polymer ?
#
loop_
_entity_poly.entity_id
_entity_poly.type
_entity_poly.pdbx_seq_one_letter_code
_entity_poly.pdbx_strand_id
1 'polypeptide(L)'
;MPQPSAAALEQLAQFLKRFPESDADGDGKLSEKEAAAYRKALRNSRGKVAGKKGTFVPDPGWKEKKFPEHAVCYLTPGQLMKQYGGDFPDLPKSENGALRIVGTGHSFMRPGYSTLPAICEAAGFTQPLHTHTGGGMTGSVRYKWEQENGIFGFDKRPKPILLPAIANAGWDAMLWGPYDQDQPEYYRCWIDYCLKYNPDMKFYLSDAWIRLWPFMGGKPPKDESEYTAGLLTKLESEKHELFKGFITRMQAEYPGKIFIIPTSLAVTKAAVLQVKGKLPGVESLHKLVTGKERSIWKDHRGHLGTGFDRLEGYVFYSTLYKKSPELIKNEINLPGNKQGYPSTELDRVFRKIAWQAVIENPLSGVVDSDGDGHGD
;
A
#
# COMPACT_ATOMS: atom_id res chain seq x y z
N MET A 1 44.12 -8.99 -15.72
CA MET A 1 43.71 -9.40 -14.36
C MET A 1 43.90 -10.91 -14.29
N PRO A 2 44.71 -11.45 -13.35
CA PRO A 2 44.86 -12.90 -13.21
C PRO A 2 43.51 -13.52 -12.84
N GLN A 3 43.16 -14.65 -13.44
CA GLN A 3 41.93 -15.36 -13.10
C GLN A 3 42.04 -15.97 -11.69
N PRO A 4 40.96 -15.94 -10.90
CA PRO A 4 40.97 -16.51 -9.55
C PRO A 4 41.22 -18.02 -9.62
N SER A 5 41.98 -18.54 -8.65
CA SER A 5 42.28 -19.97 -8.57
C SER A 5 41.01 -20.79 -8.28
N ALA A 6 40.99 -22.06 -8.67
CA ALA A 6 39.84 -22.95 -8.44
C ALA A 6 39.42 -23.01 -6.96
N ALA A 7 40.38 -22.98 -6.05
CA ALA A 7 40.12 -22.95 -4.60
C ALA A 7 39.44 -21.64 -4.14
N ALA A 8 39.75 -20.50 -4.77
CA ALA A 8 39.12 -19.22 -4.46
C ALA A 8 37.65 -19.19 -4.93
N LEU A 9 37.36 -19.77 -6.10
CA LEU A 9 36.00 -19.90 -6.63
C LEU A 9 35.13 -20.81 -5.74
N GLU A 10 35.68 -21.91 -5.24
CA GLU A 10 34.97 -22.82 -4.35
C GLU A 10 34.65 -22.17 -2.99
N GLN A 11 35.59 -21.39 -2.44
CA GLN A 11 35.35 -20.62 -1.22
C GLN A 11 34.27 -19.55 -1.42
N LEU A 12 34.23 -18.88 -2.57
CA LEU A 12 33.18 -17.90 -2.90
C LEU A 12 31.81 -18.57 -3.06
N ALA A 13 31.75 -19.75 -3.68
CA ALA A 13 30.51 -20.52 -3.80
C ALA A 13 29.99 -21.01 -2.44
N GLN A 14 30.88 -21.49 -1.56
CA GLN A 14 30.51 -21.85 -0.18
C GLN A 14 30.06 -20.63 0.63
N PHE A 15 30.71 -19.48 0.44
CA PHE A 15 30.31 -18.22 1.08
C PHE A 15 28.93 -17.76 0.60
N LEU A 16 28.65 -17.85 -0.70
CA LEU A 16 27.35 -17.53 -1.28
C LEU A 16 26.24 -18.46 -0.74
N LYS A 17 26.52 -19.76 -0.60
CA LYS A 17 25.56 -20.71 -0.02
C LYS A 17 25.20 -20.37 1.43
N ARG A 18 26.17 -19.84 2.19
CA ARG A 18 25.98 -19.45 3.59
C ARG A 18 25.37 -18.06 3.74
N PHE A 19 25.64 -17.16 2.80
CA PHE A 19 25.16 -15.78 2.77
C PHE A 19 24.64 -15.42 1.37
N PRO A 20 23.47 -15.92 0.94
CA PRO A 20 22.89 -15.64 -0.39
C PRO A 20 22.67 -14.14 -0.65
N GLU A 21 22.60 -13.34 0.41
CA GLU A 21 22.49 -11.89 0.36
C GLU A 21 23.79 -11.16 -0.03
N SER A 22 24.91 -11.88 -0.06
CA SER A 22 26.20 -11.34 -0.49
C SER A 22 26.30 -11.14 -2.00
N ASP A 23 25.47 -11.83 -2.79
CA ASP A 23 25.26 -11.61 -4.23
C ASP A 23 24.39 -10.36 -4.43
N ALA A 24 25.06 -9.25 -4.74
CA ALA A 24 24.47 -7.92 -4.72
C ALA A 24 23.81 -7.56 -6.05
N ASP A 25 24.32 -8.10 -7.16
CA ASP A 25 23.77 -7.90 -8.49
C ASP A 25 22.79 -8.99 -8.93
N GLY A 26 22.69 -10.09 -8.17
CA GLY A 26 21.70 -11.16 -8.35
C GLY A 26 22.03 -12.10 -9.50
N ASP A 27 23.30 -12.19 -9.90
CA ASP A 27 23.75 -13.02 -11.02
C ASP A 27 23.91 -14.51 -10.66
N GLY A 28 23.72 -14.87 -9.40
CA GLY A 28 23.81 -16.24 -8.88
C GLY A 28 25.25 -16.72 -8.65
N LYS A 29 26.23 -15.83 -8.75
CA LYS A 29 27.65 -16.06 -8.44
C LYS A 29 28.11 -14.95 -7.49
N LEU A 30 29.26 -15.16 -6.85
CA LEU A 30 29.81 -14.17 -5.94
C LEU A 30 31.17 -13.73 -6.41
N SER A 31 31.30 -12.43 -6.71
CA SER A 31 32.60 -11.83 -7.02
C SER A 31 33.42 -11.57 -5.75
N GLU A 32 34.74 -11.48 -5.88
CA GLU A 32 35.62 -11.12 -4.76
C GLU A 32 35.28 -9.75 -4.17
N LYS A 33 34.81 -8.82 -5.01
CA LYS A 33 34.42 -7.47 -4.61
C LYS A 33 33.17 -7.46 -3.75
N GLU A 34 32.17 -8.26 -4.11
CA GLU A 34 30.94 -8.43 -3.34
C GLU A 34 31.20 -9.14 -2.02
N ALA A 35 32.00 -10.22 -2.04
CA ALA A 35 32.41 -10.92 -0.83
C ALA A 35 33.16 -9.99 0.14
N ALA A 36 34.07 -9.16 -0.36
CA ALA A 36 34.82 -8.20 0.46
C ALA A 36 33.92 -7.10 1.05
N ALA A 37 32.98 -6.56 0.25
CA ALA A 37 32.02 -5.57 0.72
C ALA A 37 31.11 -6.15 1.82
N TYR A 38 30.65 -7.38 1.63
CA TYR A 38 29.78 -8.06 2.59
C TYR A 38 30.50 -8.39 3.90
N ARG A 39 31.74 -8.88 3.84
CA ARG A 39 32.58 -9.13 5.04
C ARG A 39 32.84 -7.85 5.83
N LYS A 40 33.05 -6.71 5.14
CA LYS A 40 33.22 -5.40 5.79
C LYS A 40 31.94 -4.97 6.51
N ALA A 41 30.77 -5.22 5.92
CA ALA A 41 29.47 -4.95 6.54
C ALA A 41 29.21 -5.86 7.77
N LEU A 42 29.55 -7.16 7.70
CA LEU A 42 29.51 -8.11 8.82
C LEU A 42 30.37 -7.65 10.00
N ARG A 43 31.58 -7.18 9.72
CA ARG A 43 32.54 -6.72 10.73
C ARG A 43 32.07 -5.45 11.44
N ASN A 44 31.46 -4.52 10.70
CA ASN A 44 30.99 -3.24 11.24
C ASN A 44 29.65 -3.37 12.02
N SER A 45 28.95 -4.50 11.91
CA SER A 45 27.62 -4.70 12.48
C SER A 45 27.56 -5.67 13.67
N ARG A 46 28.71 -5.98 14.31
CA ARG A 46 28.81 -6.98 15.41
C ARG A 46 28.12 -8.30 15.08
N GLY A 47 28.26 -8.79 13.84
CA GLY A 47 27.67 -10.07 13.42
C GLY A 47 26.16 -10.06 13.13
N LYS A 48 25.51 -8.89 13.09
CA LYS A 48 24.13 -8.74 12.63
C LYS A 48 24.07 -7.87 11.39
N VAL A 49 24.33 -8.45 10.22
CA VAL A 49 23.92 -7.79 8.98
C VAL A 49 22.40 -7.85 8.95
N ALA A 50 21.76 -6.68 8.96
CA ALA A 50 20.36 -6.56 8.60
C ALA A 50 20.19 -7.29 7.26
N GLY A 51 19.34 -8.33 7.25
CA GLY A 51 19.06 -9.10 6.04
C GLY A 51 18.81 -8.18 4.85
N LYS A 52 19.16 -8.67 3.65
CA LYS A 52 18.93 -7.98 2.36
C LYS A 52 17.69 -7.11 2.45
N LYS A 53 17.78 -5.81 2.10
CA LYS A 53 16.59 -4.98 1.89
C LYS A 53 15.65 -5.75 0.96
N GLY A 54 14.59 -6.35 1.51
CA GLY A 54 13.60 -7.11 0.75
C GLY A 54 13.52 -8.62 0.98
N THR A 55 14.41 -9.28 1.74
CA THR A 55 14.20 -10.70 2.11
C THR A 55 13.72 -10.78 3.56
N PHE A 56 12.44 -11.06 3.73
CA PHE A 56 11.77 -11.11 5.01
C PHE A 56 11.43 -12.56 5.37
N VAL A 57 11.93 -13.02 6.51
CA VAL A 57 11.47 -14.28 7.12
C VAL A 57 10.61 -13.89 8.31
N PRO A 58 9.30 -14.20 8.30
CA PRO A 58 8.45 -13.98 9.46
C PRO A 58 9.01 -14.62 10.72
N ASP A 59 8.98 -13.87 11.81
CA ASP A 59 9.36 -14.39 13.11
C ASP A 59 8.48 -15.61 13.42
N PRO A 60 9.06 -16.76 13.84
CA PRO A 60 8.30 -17.94 14.21
C PRO A 60 7.20 -17.68 15.24
N GLY A 61 7.35 -16.63 16.06
CA GLY A 61 6.34 -16.17 17.01
C GLY A 61 4.97 -15.85 16.39
N TRP A 62 4.88 -15.60 15.09
CA TRP A 62 3.58 -15.48 14.39
C TRP A 62 2.78 -16.79 14.34
N LYS A 63 3.43 -17.94 14.58
CA LYS A 63 2.78 -19.26 14.65
C LYS A 63 2.37 -19.65 16.07
N GLU A 64 2.79 -18.87 17.06
CA GLU A 64 2.45 -19.12 18.45
C GLU A 64 1.01 -18.71 18.74
N LYS A 65 0.39 -19.36 19.73
CA LYS A 65 -0.99 -19.03 20.13
C LYS A 65 -1.13 -17.63 20.72
N LYS A 66 -0.03 -17.06 21.22
CA LYS A 66 0.03 -15.74 21.86
C LYS A 66 1.33 -15.05 21.49
N PHE A 67 1.27 -13.72 21.44
CA PHE A 67 2.44 -12.86 21.38
C PHE A 67 3.14 -12.80 22.75
N PRO A 68 4.39 -12.31 22.83
CA PRO A 68 5.06 -12.10 24.11
C PRO A 68 4.21 -11.33 25.11
N GLU A 69 4.27 -11.69 26.40
CA GLU A 69 3.41 -11.14 27.47
C GLU A 69 3.51 -9.60 27.61
N HIS A 70 4.62 -8.99 27.20
CA HIS A 70 4.80 -7.53 27.21
C HIS A 70 4.22 -6.81 25.98
N ALA A 71 3.54 -7.53 25.06
CA ALA A 71 2.94 -6.92 23.88
C ALA A 71 1.89 -5.88 24.26
N VAL A 72 1.96 -4.70 23.63
CA VAL A 72 1.08 -3.56 23.93
C VAL A 72 -0.41 -3.89 23.72
N CYS A 73 -0.77 -4.78 22.80
CA CYS A 73 -2.15 -5.19 22.54
C CYS A 73 -2.86 -5.82 23.75
N TYR A 74 -2.10 -6.30 24.76
CA TYR A 74 -2.67 -6.86 25.99
C TYR A 74 -3.03 -5.81 27.04
N LEU A 75 -2.58 -4.57 26.87
CA LEU A 75 -2.90 -3.49 27.79
C LEU A 75 -4.38 -3.07 27.66
N THR A 76 -4.98 -2.75 28.81
CA THR A 76 -6.30 -2.11 28.87
C THR A 76 -6.23 -0.67 28.36
N PRO A 77 -7.36 -0.07 27.92
CA PRO A 77 -7.38 1.35 27.53
C PRO A 77 -6.78 2.27 28.60
N GLY A 78 -7.13 2.06 29.89
CA GLY A 78 -6.56 2.85 30.98
C GLY A 78 -5.05 2.71 31.13
N GLN A 79 -4.49 1.52 30.90
CA GLN A 79 -3.04 1.30 30.90
C GLN A 79 -2.36 1.94 29.69
N LEU A 80 -2.95 1.83 28.50
CA LEU A 80 -2.45 2.46 27.27
C LEU A 80 -2.35 3.98 27.44
N MET A 81 -3.43 4.61 27.91
CA MET A 81 -3.48 6.06 28.13
C MET A 81 -2.51 6.51 29.23
N LYS A 82 -2.34 5.72 30.29
CA LYS A 82 -1.38 6.03 31.35
C LYS A 82 0.08 5.90 30.89
N GLN A 83 0.41 4.87 30.11
CA GLN A 83 1.79 4.54 29.77
C GLN A 83 2.29 5.27 28.53
N TYR A 84 1.45 5.40 27.52
CA TYR A 84 1.80 5.97 26.22
C TYR A 84 1.09 7.27 25.94
N GLY A 85 0.48 7.87 26.98
CA GLY A 85 -0.36 9.06 26.92
C GLY A 85 0.08 10.11 25.89
N GLY A 86 -0.93 10.78 25.34
CA GLY A 86 -0.80 11.89 24.40
C GLY A 86 -2.19 12.46 24.11
N ASP A 87 -2.23 13.54 23.32
CA ASP A 87 -3.45 14.05 22.67
C ASP A 87 -3.96 13.02 21.64
N PHE A 88 -4.30 11.81 22.10
CA PHE A 88 -4.88 10.80 21.25
C PHE A 88 -6.26 11.31 20.81
N PRO A 89 -6.59 11.20 19.52
CA PRO A 89 -7.80 11.82 19.01
C PRO A 89 -9.03 11.28 19.75
N ASP A 90 -9.68 12.12 20.54
CA ASP A 90 -11.06 11.90 20.95
C ASP A 90 -11.93 12.47 19.82
N LEU A 91 -12.29 11.59 18.89
CA LEU A 91 -13.06 11.96 17.71
C LEU A 91 -14.50 11.50 17.90
N PRO A 92 -15.40 12.38 18.39
CA PRO A 92 -16.82 12.07 18.42
C PRO A 92 -17.29 11.71 17.00
N LYS A 93 -18.32 10.87 16.91
CA LYS A 93 -18.94 10.53 15.62
C LYS A 93 -19.38 11.82 14.93
N SER A 94 -19.04 11.95 13.65
CA SER A 94 -19.42 13.14 12.90
C SER A 94 -20.91 13.12 12.54
N GLU A 95 -21.61 14.23 12.74
CA GLU A 95 -23.02 14.38 12.34
C GLU A 95 -23.21 14.43 10.82
N ASN A 96 -22.17 14.85 10.07
CA ASN A 96 -22.20 14.97 8.61
C ASN A 96 -21.86 13.66 7.86
N GLY A 97 -21.71 12.54 8.59
CA GLY A 97 -21.37 11.24 8.00
C GLY A 97 -19.89 11.05 7.63
N ALA A 98 -18.99 11.98 7.99
CA ALA A 98 -17.56 11.78 7.82
C ALA A 98 -17.08 10.56 8.62
N LEU A 99 -16.40 9.63 7.95
CA LEU A 99 -15.84 8.44 8.57
C LEU A 99 -14.57 8.80 9.33
N ARG A 100 -14.40 8.28 10.54
CA ARG A 100 -13.12 8.34 11.28
C ARG A 100 -12.26 7.17 10.85
N ILE A 101 -11.11 7.48 10.27
CA ILE A 101 -10.27 6.49 9.60
C ILE A 101 -8.93 6.33 10.30
N VAL A 102 -8.60 5.09 10.69
CA VAL A 102 -7.21 4.70 10.97
C VAL A 102 -6.59 3.98 9.78
N GLY A 103 -5.26 3.97 9.67
CA GLY A 103 -4.63 3.16 8.63
C GLY A 103 -3.14 2.97 8.78
N THR A 104 -2.66 1.86 8.22
CA THR A 104 -1.23 1.68 7.94
C THR A 104 -0.99 1.78 6.44
N GLY A 105 0.27 1.80 6.03
CA GLY A 105 0.58 1.76 4.63
C GLY A 105 1.97 2.23 4.30
N HIS A 106 2.31 2.04 3.04
CA HIS A 106 3.58 2.45 2.47
C HIS A 106 3.41 3.48 1.37
N SER A 107 4.46 3.73 0.60
CA SER A 107 4.50 4.74 -0.46
C SER A 107 3.43 4.57 -1.54
N PHE A 108 2.79 3.40 -1.64
CA PHE A 108 1.69 3.16 -2.57
C PHE A 108 0.32 3.56 -1.98
N MET A 109 0.20 3.71 -0.66
CA MET A 109 -1.01 4.25 0.00
C MET A 109 -0.94 5.77 0.19
N ARG A 110 0.28 6.31 0.19
CA ARG A 110 0.54 7.73 0.43
C ARG A 110 -0.27 8.66 -0.50
N PRO A 111 -0.39 8.41 -1.82
CA PRO A 111 -1.14 9.30 -2.69
C PRO A 111 -2.62 9.41 -2.27
N GLY A 112 -3.30 8.28 -2.06
CA GLY A 112 -4.66 8.24 -1.53
C GLY A 112 -4.82 8.96 -0.18
N TYR A 113 -3.97 8.67 0.80
CA TYR A 113 -4.02 9.35 2.11
C TYR A 113 -3.77 10.86 2.02
N SER A 114 -2.89 11.31 1.13
CA SER A 114 -2.54 12.72 1.01
C SER A 114 -3.58 13.57 0.28
N THR A 115 -4.40 12.95 -0.57
CA THR A 115 -5.38 13.64 -1.41
C THR A 115 -6.80 13.55 -0.85
N LEU A 116 -7.13 12.47 -0.13
CA LEU A 116 -8.45 12.24 0.45
C LEU A 116 -8.98 13.43 1.27
N PRO A 117 -8.21 14.08 2.18
CA PRO A 117 -8.74 15.21 2.95
C PRO A 117 -9.25 16.38 2.10
N ALA A 118 -8.50 16.77 1.07
CA ALA A 118 -8.90 17.86 0.19
C ALA A 118 -10.10 17.48 -0.71
N ILE A 119 -10.19 16.22 -1.11
CA ILE A 119 -11.36 15.69 -1.86
C ILE A 119 -12.61 15.73 -0.98
N CYS A 120 -12.51 15.26 0.27
CA CYS A 120 -13.60 15.31 1.24
C CYS A 120 -14.01 16.75 1.57
N GLU A 121 -13.04 17.67 1.73
CA GLU A 121 -13.31 19.09 1.98
C GLU A 121 -14.13 19.69 0.83
N ALA A 122 -13.75 19.42 -0.41
CA ALA A 122 -14.53 19.83 -1.57
C ALA A 122 -15.91 19.15 -1.63
N ALA A 123 -16.04 17.93 -1.12
CA ALA A 123 -17.33 17.26 -0.93
C ALA A 123 -18.16 17.80 0.25
N GLY A 124 -17.64 18.76 1.01
CA GLY A 124 -18.36 19.49 2.06
C GLY A 124 -18.08 19.04 3.50
N PHE A 125 -17.04 18.23 3.74
CA PHE A 125 -16.71 17.79 5.11
C PHE A 125 -15.21 17.57 5.33
N THR A 126 -14.75 17.78 6.56
CA THR A 126 -13.37 17.45 6.96
C THR A 126 -13.24 15.95 7.17
N GLN A 127 -12.15 15.35 6.70
CA GLN A 127 -11.84 13.93 6.86
C GLN A 127 -10.98 13.68 8.11
N PRO A 128 -11.49 13.03 9.17
CA PRO A 128 -10.64 12.53 10.25
C PRO A 128 -9.83 11.32 9.76
N LEU A 129 -8.51 11.46 9.72
CA LEU A 129 -7.58 10.45 9.23
C LEU A 129 -6.35 10.37 10.15
N HIS A 130 -6.09 9.19 10.71
CA HIS A 130 -4.95 8.95 11.60
C HIS A 130 -4.15 7.73 11.14
N THR A 131 -2.91 7.95 10.71
CA THR A 131 -2.13 6.90 10.03
C THR A 131 -0.79 6.64 10.69
N HIS A 132 -0.36 5.38 10.68
CA HIS A 132 1.01 4.98 10.99
C HIS A 132 1.65 4.37 9.74
N THR A 133 2.38 5.18 8.99
CA THR A 133 2.96 4.80 7.68
C THR A 133 4.47 4.55 7.75
N GLY A 134 5.02 3.96 6.69
CA GLY A 134 6.46 3.73 6.54
C GLY A 134 6.87 3.58 5.07
N GLY A 135 8.16 3.50 4.76
CA GLY A 135 8.63 3.22 3.40
C GLY A 135 8.73 1.71 3.13
N GLY A 136 8.15 1.24 2.02
CA GLY A 136 8.15 -0.19 1.65
C GLY A 136 7.66 -1.08 2.80
N MET A 137 8.42 -2.14 3.11
CA MET A 137 8.08 -3.10 4.17
C MET A 137 7.77 -2.47 5.54
N THR A 138 8.40 -1.33 5.86
CA THR A 138 8.19 -0.67 7.16
C THR A 138 6.79 -0.07 7.30
N GLY A 139 6.03 0.02 6.21
CA GLY A 139 4.62 0.40 6.18
C GLY A 139 3.65 -0.78 6.09
N SER A 140 4.14 -2.03 6.00
CA SER A 140 3.28 -3.22 5.91
C SER A 140 2.50 -3.46 7.20
N VAL A 141 1.36 -4.15 7.06
CA VAL A 141 0.42 -4.46 8.15
C VAL A 141 1.13 -5.19 9.30
N ARG A 142 1.92 -6.22 8.98
CA ARG A 142 2.71 -6.97 9.94
C ARG A 142 3.76 -6.12 10.64
N TYR A 143 4.58 -5.39 9.87
CA TYR A 143 5.68 -4.60 10.45
C TYR A 143 5.14 -3.57 11.44
N LYS A 144 4.01 -2.91 11.11
CA LYS A 144 3.36 -1.99 12.02
C LYS A 144 2.82 -2.68 13.25
N TRP A 145 2.20 -3.86 13.13
CA TRP A 145 1.78 -4.64 14.29
C TRP A 145 2.94 -4.93 15.25
N GLU A 146 4.07 -5.44 14.73
CA GLU A 146 5.25 -5.76 15.53
C GLU A 146 5.84 -4.51 16.21
N GLN A 147 5.90 -3.40 15.46
CA GLN A 147 6.40 -2.12 15.95
C GLN A 147 5.52 -1.52 17.05
N GLU A 148 4.20 -1.52 16.87
CA GLU A 148 3.27 -1.00 17.87
C GLU A 148 3.32 -1.82 19.15
N ASN A 149 3.45 -3.15 19.00
CA ASN A 149 3.48 -4.07 20.13
C ASN A 149 4.83 -4.18 20.83
N GLY A 150 5.93 -3.76 20.19
CA GLY A 150 7.27 -3.92 20.77
C GLY A 150 7.68 -5.39 20.90
N ILE A 151 7.38 -6.19 19.88
CA ILE A 151 7.65 -7.64 19.83
C ILE A 151 8.66 -7.98 18.74
N PHE A 152 9.28 -9.15 18.83
CA PHE A 152 10.23 -9.68 17.83
C PHE A 152 11.39 -8.71 17.56
N GLY A 153 11.53 -8.21 16.32
CA GLY A 153 12.55 -7.21 15.96
C GLY A 153 12.47 -5.91 16.79
N PHE A 154 11.33 -5.65 17.43
CA PHE A 154 11.06 -4.51 18.31
C PHE A 154 11.01 -4.87 19.79
N ASP A 155 11.52 -6.03 20.20
CA ASP A 155 11.38 -6.54 21.56
C ASP A 155 11.60 -5.46 22.64
N LYS A 156 10.57 -5.26 23.48
CA LYS A 156 10.49 -4.28 24.58
C LYS A 156 10.71 -2.82 24.19
N ARG A 157 10.58 -2.49 22.90
CA ARG A 157 10.73 -1.14 22.34
C ARG A 157 9.51 -0.78 21.48
N PRO A 158 8.30 -0.79 22.07
CA PRO A 158 7.08 -0.48 21.34
C PRO A 158 7.06 0.98 20.90
N LYS A 159 6.41 1.23 19.75
CA LYS A 159 6.09 2.56 19.24
C LYS A 159 4.60 2.62 18.86
N PRO A 160 3.70 2.58 19.86
CA PRO A 160 2.28 2.53 19.60
C PRO A 160 1.79 3.89 19.10
N ILE A 161 0.95 3.87 18.07
CA ILE A 161 0.29 5.05 17.50
C ILE A 161 -1.19 4.70 17.31
N LEU A 162 -1.46 3.61 16.58
CA LEU A 162 -2.83 3.19 16.29
C LEU A 162 -3.46 2.40 17.44
N LEU A 163 -2.73 1.52 18.14
CA LEU A 163 -3.29 0.74 19.26
C LEU A 163 -3.97 1.63 20.32
N PRO A 164 -3.32 2.67 20.88
CA PRO A 164 -3.96 3.58 21.81
C PRO A 164 -5.11 4.38 21.17
N ALA A 165 -4.95 4.84 19.93
CA ALA A 165 -6.01 5.57 19.22
C ALA A 165 -7.29 4.72 19.05
N ILE A 166 -7.14 3.47 18.60
CA ILE A 166 -8.22 2.51 18.37
C ILE A 166 -8.94 2.17 19.68
N ALA A 167 -8.20 2.03 20.78
CA ALA A 167 -8.76 1.70 22.09
C ALA A 167 -9.45 2.88 22.79
N ASN A 168 -9.15 4.13 22.38
CA ASN A 168 -9.60 5.33 23.08
C ASN A 168 -10.86 5.98 22.48
N ALA A 169 -11.02 5.94 21.15
CA ALA A 169 -12.11 6.62 20.46
C ALA A 169 -12.88 5.71 19.51
N GLY A 170 -14.05 6.19 19.06
CA GLY A 170 -14.79 5.51 18.01
C GLY A 170 -14.09 5.68 16.66
N TRP A 171 -13.95 4.60 15.91
CA TRP A 171 -13.40 4.59 14.56
C TRP A 171 -14.30 3.78 13.64
N ASP A 172 -14.47 4.24 12.41
CA ASP A 172 -15.45 3.68 11.47
C ASP A 172 -14.79 2.79 10.41
N ALA A 173 -13.52 3.08 10.09
CA ALA A 173 -12.76 2.29 9.13
C ALA A 173 -11.29 2.14 9.47
N MET A 174 -10.71 1.01 9.08
CA MET A 174 -9.26 0.82 9.00
C MET A 174 -8.82 0.50 7.56
N LEU A 175 -7.77 1.19 7.11
CA LEU A 175 -7.21 1.05 5.77
C LEU A 175 -5.82 0.42 5.81
N TRP A 176 -5.54 -0.41 4.80
CA TRP A 176 -4.22 -1.01 4.59
C TRP A 176 -3.79 -0.93 3.13
N GLY A 177 -2.47 -0.92 2.93
CA GLY A 177 -1.85 -1.17 1.64
C GLY A 177 -1.30 -2.60 1.57
N PRO A 178 -1.29 -3.21 0.37
CA PRO A 178 -0.87 -4.58 0.20
C PRO A 178 0.65 -4.66 0.20
N TYR A 179 1.22 -5.68 0.83
CA TYR A 179 2.65 -5.93 0.77
C TYR A 179 2.98 -7.36 0.33
N ASP A 180 4.17 -7.53 -0.24
CA ASP A 180 4.65 -8.85 -0.68
C ASP A 180 4.69 -9.80 0.54
N GLN A 181 4.19 -11.03 0.34
CA GLN A 181 4.10 -12.10 1.36
C GLN A 181 3.15 -11.81 2.53
N ASP A 182 2.16 -10.96 2.33
CA ASP A 182 1.08 -10.79 3.29
C ASP A 182 0.36 -12.12 3.57
N GLN A 183 -0.02 -12.29 4.84
CA GLN A 183 -0.71 -13.48 5.35
C GLN A 183 -1.96 -13.05 6.13
N PRO A 184 -3.05 -13.83 6.09
CA PRO A 184 -4.27 -13.54 6.84
C PRO A 184 -4.04 -13.19 8.32
N GLU A 185 -3.14 -13.89 9.00
CA GLU A 185 -2.80 -13.69 10.42
C GLU A 185 -2.37 -12.26 10.73
N TYR A 186 -1.70 -11.59 9.77
CA TYR A 186 -1.22 -10.22 9.94
C TYR A 186 -2.37 -9.22 9.97
N TYR A 187 -3.48 -9.55 9.33
CA TYR A 187 -4.68 -8.72 9.27
C TYR A 187 -5.63 -9.04 10.43
N ARG A 188 -5.80 -10.34 10.76
CA ARG A 188 -6.65 -10.80 11.86
C ARG A 188 -6.34 -10.10 13.17
N CYS A 189 -5.06 -9.96 13.52
CA CYS A 189 -4.69 -9.33 14.78
C CYS A 189 -5.13 -7.86 14.87
N TRP A 190 -5.05 -7.11 13.77
CA TRP A 190 -5.60 -5.75 13.69
C TRP A 190 -7.12 -5.76 13.72
N ILE A 191 -7.76 -6.63 12.95
CA ILE A 191 -9.23 -6.72 12.87
C ILE A 191 -9.82 -7.03 14.24
N ASP A 192 -9.33 -8.06 14.91
CA ASP A 192 -9.81 -8.49 16.22
C ASP A 192 -9.61 -7.39 17.27
N TYR A 193 -8.45 -6.71 17.24
CA TYR A 193 -8.18 -5.59 18.13
C TYR A 193 -9.11 -4.40 17.87
N CYS A 194 -9.34 -4.07 16.60
CA CYS A 194 -10.29 -3.03 16.20
C CYS A 194 -11.71 -3.36 16.65
N LEU A 195 -12.21 -4.57 16.35
CA LEU A 195 -13.58 -5.00 16.66
C LEU A 195 -13.84 -5.10 18.16
N LYS A 196 -12.80 -5.37 18.97
CA LYS A 196 -12.89 -5.34 20.44
C LYS A 196 -13.37 -3.98 20.96
N TYR A 197 -12.99 -2.88 20.32
CA TYR A 197 -13.32 -1.51 20.76
C TYR A 197 -14.30 -0.80 19.82
N ASN A 198 -14.38 -1.23 18.57
CA ASN A 198 -15.15 -0.62 17.49
C ASN A 198 -15.90 -1.73 16.70
N PRO A 199 -16.95 -2.34 17.27
CA PRO A 199 -17.60 -3.54 16.71
C PRO A 199 -18.20 -3.30 15.32
N ASP A 200 -18.57 -2.07 14.99
CA ASP A 200 -19.14 -1.71 13.69
C ASP A 200 -18.11 -1.40 12.61
N MET A 201 -16.83 -1.28 12.96
CA MET A 201 -15.76 -0.89 12.05
C MET A 201 -15.72 -1.77 10.79
N LYS A 202 -15.45 -1.13 9.65
CA LYS A 202 -15.19 -1.77 8.36
C LYS A 202 -13.71 -1.70 8.00
N PHE A 203 -13.27 -2.59 7.13
CA PHE A 203 -11.87 -2.75 6.79
C PHE A 203 -11.70 -2.70 5.28
N TYR A 204 -10.72 -1.91 4.84
CA TYR A 204 -10.51 -1.62 3.43
C TYR A 204 -9.07 -1.90 3.07
N LEU A 205 -8.87 -2.79 2.11
CA LEU A 205 -7.56 -3.12 1.59
C LEU A 205 -7.42 -2.54 0.18
N SER A 206 -6.50 -1.59 0.00
CA SER A 206 -6.11 -1.18 -1.35
C SER A 206 -5.42 -2.34 -2.03
N ASP A 207 -5.80 -2.62 -3.28
CA ASP A 207 -5.06 -3.56 -4.11
C ASP A 207 -3.85 -2.89 -4.79
N ALA A 208 -3.61 -1.59 -4.53
CA ALA A 208 -2.60 -0.78 -5.21
C ALA A 208 -2.74 -0.92 -6.74
N TRP A 209 -1.67 -0.82 -7.53
CA TRP A 209 -1.79 -0.93 -9.00
C TRP A 209 -0.81 -1.93 -9.60
N ILE A 210 -1.09 -2.34 -10.84
CA ILE A 210 -0.16 -3.18 -11.60
C ILE A 210 1.20 -2.48 -11.72
N ARG A 211 2.26 -3.24 -11.50
CA ARG A 211 3.63 -2.81 -11.82
C ARG A 211 3.98 -3.40 -13.17
N LEU A 212 4.66 -2.66 -14.04
CA LEU A 212 4.93 -3.17 -15.39
C LEU A 212 6.08 -4.20 -15.42
N TRP A 213 7.18 -3.96 -14.71
CA TRP A 213 8.37 -4.82 -14.83
C TRP A 213 8.36 -6.13 -14.06
N PRO A 214 7.79 -6.25 -12.85
CA PRO A 214 7.72 -7.55 -12.20
C PRO A 214 7.05 -8.62 -13.07
N PHE A 215 6.16 -8.20 -13.97
CA PHE A 215 5.44 -9.06 -14.91
C PHE A 215 6.07 -9.13 -16.31
N MET A 216 7.15 -8.37 -16.56
CA MET A 216 7.92 -8.36 -17.82
C MET A 216 9.39 -8.76 -17.59
N GLY A 217 9.62 -9.75 -16.72
CA GLY A 217 10.97 -10.27 -16.48
C GLY A 217 11.92 -9.28 -15.79
N GLY A 218 11.38 -8.26 -15.11
CA GLY A 218 12.12 -7.30 -14.30
C GLY A 218 12.84 -6.20 -15.08
N LYS A 219 12.67 -6.10 -16.40
CA LYS A 219 13.37 -5.12 -17.24
C LYS A 219 12.39 -4.23 -18.00
N PRO A 220 12.71 -2.94 -18.20
CA PRO A 220 11.93 -2.09 -19.09
C PRO A 220 12.03 -2.59 -20.54
N PRO A 221 10.92 -2.50 -21.31
CA PRO A 221 10.95 -2.71 -22.74
C PRO A 221 11.77 -1.60 -23.42
N LYS A 222 12.12 -1.81 -24.69
CA LYS A 222 12.85 -0.81 -25.47
C LYS A 222 12.02 0.47 -25.67
N ASP A 223 10.72 0.30 -25.82
CA ASP A 223 9.74 1.38 -25.98
C ASP A 223 8.35 0.93 -25.48
N GLU A 224 7.37 1.84 -25.49
CA GLU A 224 6.04 1.58 -24.93
C GLU A 224 5.12 0.76 -25.84
N SER A 225 5.56 0.34 -27.04
CA SER A 225 4.72 -0.47 -27.94
C SER A 225 4.35 -1.84 -27.35
N GLU A 226 5.17 -2.35 -26.43
CA GLU A 226 4.89 -3.59 -25.70
C GLU A 226 3.72 -3.44 -24.71
N TYR A 227 3.43 -2.23 -24.23
CA TYR A 227 2.37 -1.94 -23.27
C TYR A 227 1.00 -1.79 -23.94
N THR A 228 0.54 -2.84 -24.61
CA THR A 228 -0.77 -2.84 -25.28
C THR A 228 -1.93 -2.81 -24.28
N ALA A 229 -3.10 -2.35 -24.73
CA ALA A 229 -4.32 -2.38 -23.91
C ALA A 229 -4.68 -3.82 -23.46
N GLY A 230 -4.45 -4.81 -24.32
CA GLY A 230 -4.65 -6.23 -24.00
C GLY A 230 -3.69 -6.72 -22.92
N LEU A 231 -2.41 -6.33 -22.98
CA LEU A 231 -1.44 -6.67 -21.93
C LEU A 231 -1.84 -6.04 -20.59
N LEU A 232 -2.12 -4.75 -20.56
CA LEU A 232 -2.49 -4.04 -19.32
C LEU A 232 -3.73 -4.66 -18.65
N THR A 233 -4.76 -4.97 -19.46
CA THR A 233 -5.98 -5.63 -18.97
C THR A 233 -5.68 -7.02 -18.43
N LYS A 234 -4.85 -7.81 -19.13
CA LYS A 234 -4.43 -9.14 -18.68
C LYS A 234 -3.71 -9.08 -17.33
N LEU A 235 -2.74 -8.15 -17.18
CA LEU A 235 -1.99 -7.98 -15.93
C LEU A 235 -2.88 -7.59 -14.75
N GLU A 236 -3.88 -6.74 -15.00
CA GLU A 236 -4.87 -6.36 -14.00
C GLU A 236 -5.70 -7.57 -13.57
N SER A 237 -6.21 -8.35 -14.51
CA SER A 237 -7.04 -9.52 -14.20
C SER A 237 -6.26 -10.61 -13.47
N GLU A 238 -5.01 -10.87 -13.86
CA GLU A 238 -4.12 -11.81 -13.15
C GLU A 238 -3.87 -11.36 -11.71
N LYS A 239 -3.60 -10.06 -11.50
CA LYS A 239 -3.43 -9.48 -10.17
C LYS A 239 -4.74 -9.55 -9.36
N HIS A 240 -5.87 -9.22 -9.98
CA HIS A 240 -7.18 -9.23 -9.34
C HIS A 240 -7.52 -10.61 -8.80
N GLU A 241 -7.35 -11.67 -9.61
CA GLU A 241 -7.67 -13.05 -9.18
C GLU A 241 -6.76 -13.52 -8.03
N LEU A 242 -5.46 -13.18 -8.04
CA LEU A 242 -4.57 -13.45 -6.91
C LEU A 242 -5.06 -12.74 -5.63
N PHE A 243 -5.48 -11.49 -5.75
CA PHE A 243 -5.90 -10.68 -4.62
C PHE A 243 -7.27 -11.12 -4.07
N LYS A 244 -8.20 -11.47 -4.97
CA LYS A 244 -9.52 -12.03 -4.65
C LYS A 244 -9.40 -13.32 -3.84
N GLY A 245 -8.46 -14.19 -4.19
CA GLY A 245 -8.18 -15.41 -3.41
C GLY A 245 -7.76 -15.12 -1.97
N PHE A 246 -7.04 -14.01 -1.74
CA PHE A 246 -6.67 -13.55 -0.41
C PHE A 246 -7.85 -12.93 0.34
N ILE A 247 -8.55 -11.99 -0.29
CA ILE A 247 -9.66 -11.23 0.33
C ILE A 247 -10.85 -12.12 0.67
N THR A 248 -11.22 -13.07 -0.19
CA THR A 248 -12.38 -13.95 0.05
C THR A 248 -12.19 -14.83 1.29
N ARG A 249 -10.96 -15.26 1.60
CA ARG A 249 -10.65 -15.96 2.85
C ARG A 249 -10.91 -15.07 4.07
N MET A 250 -10.45 -13.83 4.00
CA MET A 250 -10.67 -12.85 5.06
C MET A 250 -12.17 -12.54 5.22
N GLN A 251 -12.92 -12.38 4.13
CA GLN A 251 -14.36 -12.12 4.15
C GLN A 251 -15.17 -13.29 4.72
N ALA A 252 -14.72 -14.53 4.53
CA ALA A 252 -15.35 -15.70 5.15
C ALA A 252 -15.21 -15.68 6.69
N GLU A 253 -14.07 -15.19 7.19
CA GLU A 253 -13.82 -15.06 8.63
C GLU A 253 -14.52 -13.83 9.25
N TYR A 254 -14.66 -12.75 8.47
CA TYR A 254 -15.30 -11.50 8.91
C TYR A 254 -16.40 -11.04 7.92
N PRO A 255 -17.56 -11.70 7.92
CA PRO A 255 -18.64 -11.42 6.96
C PRO A 255 -19.11 -9.96 7.02
N GLY A 256 -19.23 -9.32 5.84
CA GLY A 256 -19.76 -7.95 5.71
C GLY A 256 -18.84 -6.84 6.24
N LYS A 257 -17.58 -7.15 6.59
CA LYS A 257 -16.65 -6.19 7.20
C LYS A 257 -15.49 -5.79 6.30
N ILE A 258 -15.12 -6.60 5.31
CA ILE A 258 -13.87 -6.44 4.54
C ILE A 258 -14.16 -6.15 3.07
N PHE A 259 -13.54 -5.09 2.55
CA PHE A 259 -13.75 -4.56 1.21
C PHE A 259 -12.42 -4.20 0.53
N ILE A 260 -12.41 -4.15 -0.81
CA ILE A 260 -11.27 -3.69 -1.60
C ILE A 260 -11.44 -2.22 -1.96
N ILE A 261 -10.33 -1.47 -1.95
CA ILE A 261 -10.21 -0.18 -2.66
C ILE A 261 -9.56 -0.49 -4.03
N PRO A 262 -10.31 -0.47 -5.15
CA PRO A 262 -9.89 -1.06 -6.42
C PRO A 262 -9.02 -0.11 -7.26
N THR A 263 -7.92 0.35 -6.65
CA THR A 263 -6.97 1.26 -7.30
C THR A 263 -6.33 0.61 -8.53
N SER A 264 -6.19 -0.72 -8.55
CA SER A 264 -5.54 -1.44 -9.66
C SER A 264 -6.33 -1.32 -10.94
N LEU A 265 -7.64 -1.55 -10.83
CA LEU A 265 -8.56 -1.41 -11.95
C LEU A 265 -8.61 0.04 -12.45
N ALA A 266 -8.64 1.02 -11.53
CA ALA A 266 -8.66 2.44 -11.89
C ALA A 266 -7.40 2.86 -12.67
N VAL A 267 -6.21 2.54 -12.17
CA VAL A 267 -4.95 2.89 -12.84
C VAL A 267 -4.82 2.15 -14.18
N THR A 268 -5.30 0.91 -14.27
CA THR A 268 -5.33 0.14 -15.53
C THR A 268 -6.25 0.79 -16.55
N LYS A 269 -7.45 1.24 -16.17
CA LYS A 269 -8.35 1.98 -17.06
C LYS A 269 -7.69 3.26 -17.60
N ALA A 270 -7.00 4.01 -16.76
CA ALA A 270 -6.24 5.18 -17.20
C ALA A 270 -5.12 4.79 -18.19
N ALA A 271 -4.35 3.74 -17.88
CA ALA A 271 -3.31 3.24 -18.77
C ALA A 271 -3.83 2.77 -20.13
N VAL A 272 -4.97 2.08 -20.15
CA VAL A 272 -5.65 1.67 -21.39
C VAL A 272 -6.11 2.89 -22.21
N LEU A 273 -6.59 3.95 -21.56
CA LEU A 273 -6.93 5.21 -22.25
C LEU A 273 -5.68 5.90 -22.82
N GLN A 274 -4.56 5.87 -22.10
CA GLN A 274 -3.29 6.42 -22.58
C GLN A 274 -2.80 5.71 -23.84
N VAL A 275 -2.84 4.36 -23.86
CA VAL A 275 -2.49 3.56 -25.05
C VAL A 275 -3.37 3.93 -26.26
N LYS A 276 -4.62 4.30 -26.02
CA LYS A 276 -5.58 4.72 -27.05
C LYS A 276 -5.44 6.19 -27.45
N GLY A 277 -4.52 6.95 -26.85
CA GLY A 277 -4.37 8.39 -27.08
C GLY A 277 -5.54 9.23 -26.56
N LYS A 278 -6.29 8.71 -25.56
CA LYS A 278 -7.54 9.31 -25.05
C LYS A 278 -7.42 9.86 -23.63
N LEU A 279 -6.21 9.88 -23.05
CA LEU A 279 -5.99 10.41 -21.70
C LEU A 279 -5.40 11.84 -21.79
N PRO A 280 -6.16 12.89 -21.44
CA PRO A 280 -5.76 14.27 -21.71
C PRO A 280 -4.46 14.68 -21.01
N GLY A 281 -3.53 15.27 -21.76
CA GLY A 281 -2.31 15.87 -21.22
C GLY A 281 -1.25 14.89 -20.68
N VAL A 282 -1.51 13.58 -20.71
CA VAL A 282 -0.56 12.53 -20.33
C VAL A 282 0.30 12.17 -21.55
N GLU A 283 1.61 12.15 -21.38
CA GLU A 283 2.58 12.03 -22.48
C GLU A 283 3.05 10.59 -22.70
N SER A 284 2.98 9.74 -21.68
CA SER A 284 3.53 8.38 -21.74
C SER A 284 2.96 7.50 -20.62
N LEU A 285 3.15 6.20 -20.73
CA LEU A 285 2.87 5.28 -19.63
C LEU A 285 3.96 5.36 -18.56
N HIS A 286 5.22 5.30 -18.95
CA HIS A 286 6.34 5.05 -18.07
C HIS A 286 7.53 6.00 -18.32
N LYS A 287 7.87 6.82 -17.32
CA LYS A 287 8.96 7.82 -17.38
C LYS A 287 10.31 7.20 -17.73
N LEU A 288 10.66 6.07 -17.14
CA LEU A 288 11.94 5.41 -17.41
C LEU A 288 12.06 4.81 -18.83
N VAL A 289 10.96 4.72 -19.59
CA VAL A 289 10.98 4.23 -20.98
C VAL A 289 11.10 5.41 -21.95
N THR A 290 10.37 6.49 -21.72
CA THR A 290 10.27 7.63 -22.67
C THR A 290 10.98 8.91 -22.22
N GLY A 291 11.37 9.01 -20.96
CA GLY A 291 11.92 10.22 -20.34
C GLY A 291 10.90 11.33 -20.08
N LYS A 292 9.61 11.14 -20.41
CA LYS A 292 8.58 12.16 -20.25
C LYS A 292 8.17 12.32 -18.78
N GLU A 293 7.85 13.54 -18.37
CA GLU A 293 7.49 13.82 -16.97
C GLU A 293 6.03 13.47 -16.68
N ARG A 294 5.13 13.68 -17.64
CA ARG A 294 3.70 13.36 -17.51
C ARG A 294 3.46 11.90 -17.87
N SER A 295 4.00 11.01 -17.04
CA SER A 295 3.82 9.56 -17.14
C SER A 295 2.91 9.03 -16.03
N ILE A 296 2.25 7.90 -16.28
CA ILE A 296 1.49 7.19 -15.24
C ILE A 296 2.41 6.63 -14.16
N TRP A 297 3.53 6.01 -14.55
CA TRP A 297 4.55 5.46 -13.65
C TRP A 297 5.86 6.25 -13.77
N LYS A 298 6.47 6.61 -12.63
CA LYS A 298 7.67 7.48 -12.62
C LYS A 298 9.00 6.79 -12.35
N ASP A 299 9.01 5.61 -11.75
CA ASP A 299 10.25 4.98 -11.28
C ASP A 299 10.22 3.45 -11.32
N HIS A 300 11.39 2.83 -11.11
CA HIS A 300 11.64 1.38 -11.13
C HIS A 300 10.76 0.56 -10.17
N ARG A 301 10.16 1.19 -9.15
CA ARG A 301 9.28 0.50 -8.20
C ARG A 301 7.85 0.48 -8.69
N GLY A 302 7.51 1.34 -9.63
CA GLY A 302 6.16 1.56 -10.13
C GLY A 302 5.41 2.59 -9.31
N HIS A 303 6.03 3.60 -8.70
CA HIS A 303 5.24 4.69 -8.09
C HIS A 303 4.49 5.49 -9.16
N LEU A 304 3.33 6.03 -8.78
CA LEU A 304 2.57 6.95 -9.63
C LEU A 304 3.35 8.22 -9.94
N GLY A 305 3.25 8.66 -11.19
CA GLY A 305 3.75 9.93 -11.68
C GLY A 305 2.93 11.11 -11.19
N THR A 306 3.40 12.30 -11.54
CA THR A 306 2.77 13.57 -11.13
C THR A 306 1.30 13.58 -11.51
N GLY A 307 0.43 13.99 -10.59
CA GLY A 307 -1.01 14.16 -10.84
C GLY A 307 -1.86 12.90 -10.71
N PHE A 308 -1.27 11.70 -10.80
CA PHE A 308 -2.01 10.44 -10.66
C PHE A 308 -2.37 10.10 -9.20
N ASP A 309 -1.78 10.81 -8.24
CA ASP A 309 -2.19 10.77 -6.83
C ASP A 309 -3.68 11.10 -6.64
N ARG A 310 -4.23 11.98 -7.48
CA ARG A 310 -5.65 12.34 -7.47
C ARG A 310 -6.56 11.17 -7.80
N LEU A 311 -6.18 10.37 -8.81
CA LEU A 311 -6.96 9.21 -9.21
C LEU A 311 -7.09 8.23 -8.05
N GLU A 312 -6.00 7.94 -7.33
CA GLU A 312 -6.07 7.09 -6.14
C GLU A 312 -6.96 7.71 -5.05
N GLY A 313 -6.82 9.01 -4.77
CA GLY A 313 -7.68 9.72 -3.84
C GLY A 313 -9.18 9.61 -4.16
N TYR A 314 -9.53 9.72 -5.44
CA TYR A 314 -10.91 9.55 -5.89
C TYR A 314 -11.41 8.11 -5.70
N VAL A 315 -10.59 7.09 -5.92
CA VAL A 315 -10.97 5.69 -5.66
C VAL A 315 -11.19 5.47 -4.16
N PHE A 316 -10.34 6.05 -3.30
CA PHE A 316 -10.52 6.02 -1.85
C PHE A 316 -11.85 6.67 -1.45
N TYR A 317 -12.09 7.90 -1.90
CA TYR A 317 -13.35 8.61 -1.63
C TYR A 317 -14.57 7.80 -2.09
N SER A 318 -14.53 7.31 -3.33
CA SER A 318 -15.63 6.56 -3.95
C SER A 318 -15.96 5.28 -3.18
N THR A 319 -14.94 4.54 -2.76
CA THR A 319 -15.11 3.28 -2.03
C THR A 319 -15.65 3.53 -0.62
N LEU A 320 -15.06 4.49 0.09
CA LEU A 320 -15.37 4.76 1.50
C LEU A 320 -16.75 5.40 1.67
N TYR A 321 -17.07 6.39 0.81
CA TYR A 321 -18.29 7.16 0.92
C TYR A 321 -19.40 6.67 0.00
N LYS A 322 -19.12 5.68 -0.86
CA LYS A 322 -20.06 5.14 -1.84
C LYS A 322 -20.66 6.25 -2.71
N LYS A 323 -19.83 7.17 -3.18
CA LYS A 323 -20.25 8.36 -3.93
C LYS A 323 -19.31 8.63 -5.08
N SER A 324 -19.88 8.93 -6.24
CA SER A 324 -19.13 9.36 -7.41
C SER A 324 -18.49 10.72 -7.14
N PRO A 325 -17.17 10.87 -7.34
CA PRO A 325 -16.50 12.15 -7.24
C PRO A 325 -16.87 13.10 -8.39
N GLU A 326 -17.58 12.62 -9.42
CA GLU A 326 -18.18 13.47 -10.46
C GLU A 326 -19.22 14.43 -9.88
N LEU A 327 -19.82 14.09 -8.73
CA LEU A 327 -20.81 14.92 -8.04
C LEU A 327 -20.21 16.09 -7.24
N ILE A 328 -18.88 16.11 -7.04
CA ILE A 328 -18.20 17.17 -6.28
C ILE A 328 -18.13 18.43 -7.16
N LYS A 329 -18.94 19.44 -6.80
CA LYS A 329 -19.03 20.71 -7.53
C LYS A 329 -17.96 21.74 -7.14
N ASN A 330 -17.47 21.67 -5.91
CA ASN A 330 -16.47 22.61 -5.41
C ASN A 330 -15.08 22.33 -6.00
N GLU A 331 -14.25 23.36 -6.02
CA GLU A 331 -12.86 23.21 -6.42
C GLU A 331 -12.10 22.33 -5.42
N ILE A 332 -11.28 21.42 -5.93
CA ILE A 332 -10.48 20.51 -5.12
C ILE A 332 -9.05 21.05 -5.04
N ASN A 333 -8.69 21.55 -3.86
CA ASN A 333 -7.40 22.19 -3.62
C ASN A 333 -6.29 21.15 -3.44
N LEU A 334 -5.70 20.71 -4.56
CA LEU A 334 -4.60 19.74 -4.56
C LEU A 334 -3.30 20.34 -5.09
N PRO A 335 -2.13 19.83 -4.63
CA PRO A 335 -0.85 20.14 -5.25
C PRO A 335 -0.89 19.91 -6.77
N GLY A 336 -0.23 20.78 -7.54
CA GLY A 336 -0.24 20.73 -9.01
C GLY A 336 -1.26 21.66 -9.69
N ASN A 337 -2.34 22.08 -8.99
CA ASN A 337 -3.34 22.99 -9.58
C ASN A 337 -2.70 24.29 -10.11
N LYS A 338 -1.75 24.86 -9.36
CA LYS A 338 -1.04 26.09 -9.72
C LYS A 338 -0.14 25.94 -10.95
N GLN A 339 0.23 24.71 -11.29
CA GLN A 339 1.07 24.37 -12.44
C GLN A 339 0.23 23.94 -13.66
N GLY A 340 -1.10 23.98 -13.56
CA GLY A 340 -2.02 23.64 -14.65
C GLY A 340 -2.09 22.16 -15.00
N TYR A 341 -1.56 21.27 -14.14
CA TYR A 341 -1.58 19.82 -14.36
C TYR A 341 -1.77 19.04 -13.05
N PRO A 342 -2.67 18.04 -12.99
CA PRO A 342 -3.68 17.65 -13.99
C PRO A 342 -4.57 18.81 -14.47
N SER A 343 -4.94 18.79 -15.76
CA SER A 343 -5.91 19.74 -16.32
C SER A 343 -7.31 19.42 -15.81
N THR A 344 -8.25 20.36 -15.91
CA THR A 344 -9.67 20.13 -15.58
C THR A 344 -10.27 18.97 -16.38
N GLU A 345 -9.84 18.79 -17.64
CA GLU A 345 -10.29 17.68 -18.48
C GLU A 345 -9.77 16.33 -17.97
N LEU A 346 -8.49 16.25 -17.62
CA LEU A 346 -7.90 15.04 -17.03
C LEU A 346 -8.53 14.72 -15.66
N ASP A 347 -8.81 15.74 -14.84
CA ASP A 347 -9.49 15.59 -13.55
C ASP A 347 -10.88 14.94 -13.69
N ARG A 348 -11.68 15.42 -14.65
CA ARG A 348 -13.01 14.83 -14.96
C ARG A 348 -12.88 13.37 -15.38
N VAL A 349 -11.88 13.05 -16.20
CA VAL A 349 -11.61 11.66 -16.61
C VAL A 349 -11.22 10.80 -15.39
N PHE A 350 -10.39 11.30 -14.48
CA PHE A 350 -10.03 10.58 -13.26
C PHE A 350 -11.22 10.30 -12.35
N ARG A 351 -12.13 11.26 -12.16
CA ARG A 351 -13.34 11.06 -11.36
C ARG A 351 -14.22 9.95 -11.92
N LYS A 352 -14.44 9.97 -13.24
CA LYS A 352 -15.20 8.92 -13.94
C LYS A 352 -14.54 7.55 -13.84
N ILE A 353 -13.23 7.47 -14.05
CA ILE A 353 -12.47 6.22 -13.93
C ILE A 353 -12.58 5.65 -12.51
N ALA A 354 -12.46 6.50 -11.50
CA ALA A 354 -12.56 6.08 -10.11
C ALA A 354 -13.94 5.47 -9.81
N TRP A 355 -15.02 6.16 -10.19
CA TRP A 355 -16.38 5.63 -9.99
C TRP A 355 -16.60 4.31 -10.71
N GLN A 356 -16.21 4.24 -11.99
CA GLN A 356 -16.30 3.00 -12.79
C GLN A 356 -15.53 1.85 -12.16
N ALA A 357 -14.30 2.07 -11.69
CA ALA A 357 -13.51 1.02 -11.05
C ALA A 357 -14.14 0.52 -9.76
N VAL A 358 -14.80 1.40 -9.00
CA VAL A 358 -15.48 1.06 -7.74
C VAL A 358 -16.71 0.19 -7.99
N ILE A 359 -17.60 0.60 -8.90
CA ILE A 359 -18.86 -0.13 -9.14
C ILE A 359 -18.69 -1.39 -9.99
N GLU A 360 -17.64 -1.47 -10.81
CA GLU A 360 -17.34 -2.68 -11.60
C GLU A 360 -16.61 -3.77 -10.79
N ASN A 361 -15.99 -3.42 -9.65
CA ASN A 361 -15.31 -4.39 -8.79
C ASN A 361 -16.25 -4.85 -7.66
N PRO A 362 -16.79 -6.08 -7.70
CA PRO A 362 -17.77 -6.55 -6.72
C PRO A 362 -17.22 -6.64 -5.29
N LEU A 363 -15.88 -6.69 -5.12
CA LEU A 363 -15.24 -6.73 -3.81
C LEU A 363 -15.16 -5.35 -3.15
N SER A 364 -15.51 -4.26 -3.85
CA SER A 364 -15.65 -2.92 -3.26
C SER A 364 -16.86 -2.81 -2.33
N GLY A 365 -17.89 -3.64 -2.55
CA GLY A 365 -19.17 -3.57 -1.84
C GLY A 365 -20.02 -2.35 -2.21
N VAL A 366 -19.76 -1.73 -3.37
CA VAL A 366 -20.51 -0.60 -3.91
C VAL A 366 -21.21 -1.04 -5.20
N VAL A 367 -22.51 -0.78 -5.29
CA VAL A 367 -23.36 -1.01 -6.46
C VAL A 367 -24.10 0.30 -6.72
N ASP A 368 -24.26 0.68 -7.99
CA ASP A 368 -24.96 1.89 -8.43
C ASP A 368 -25.97 1.45 -9.50
N SER A 369 -27.10 0.91 -9.06
CA SER A 369 -28.06 0.26 -9.95
C SER A 369 -28.87 1.26 -10.76
N ASP A 370 -29.09 2.47 -10.24
CA ASP A 370 -29.86 3.53 -10.90
C ASP A 370 -28.98 4.54 -11.68
N GLY A 371 -27.67 4.52 -11.47
CA GLY A 371 -26.70 5.34 -12.20
C GLY A 371 -26.66 6.79 -11.72
N ASP A 372 -27.14 7.08 -10.52
CA ASP A 372 -27.18 8.44 -9.97
C ASP A 372 -25.84 8.89 -9.35
N GLY A 373 -24.88 7.98 -9.25
CA GLY A 373 -23.57 8.24 -8.66
C GLY A 373 -23.55 8.10 -7.13
N HIS A 374 -24.55 7.47 -6.54
CA HIS A 374 -24.61 7.05 -5.15
C HIS A 374 -24.66 5.52 -5.08
N GLY A 375 -24.00 4.94 -4.08
CA GLY A 375 -24.06 3.50 -3.88
C GLY A 375 -25.33 3.07 -3.14
N ASP A 376 -25.96 2.00 -3.62
CA ASP A 376 -27.17 1.36 -3.09
C ASP A 376 -27.01 0.78 -1.66
#